data_AF-A0A9E2S0S6-F1
#
_entry.id   AF-A0A9E2S0S6-F1
#
_cell.length_a   1.000
_cell.length_b   1.000
_cell.length_c   1.000
_cell.angle_alpha   90.00
_cell.angle_beta   90.00
_cell.angle_gamma   90.00
#
_symmetry.space_group_name_H-M   'P 1'
#
loop_
_entity.id
_entity.type
_entity.pdbx_description
1 polymer ?
#
loop_
_entity_poly.entity_id
_entity_poly.type
_entity_poly.pdbx_seq_one_letter_code
_entity_poly.pdbx_strand_id
1 'polypeptide(L)'
;MAGRSFLESLREMKTCHEMGKWLQNYLDGEIDSATADQVRDHLVTCVKCGMEFETYRRIVESLDERPSTPAVISDDVAVARLRRFAENLTMGNPLDEDEQ
;
A
#
# COMPACT_ATOMS: atom_id res chain seq x y z
N MET A 1 6.37 -43.27 0.78
CA MET A 1 7.27 -42.21 1.31
C MET A 1 6.84 -40.89 0.70
N ALA A 2 6.03 -40.08 1.41
CA ALA A 2 5.49 -38.82 0.88
C ALA A 2 5.42 -37.70 1.95
N GLY A 3 6.17 -37.84 3.05
CA GLY A 3 6.06 -36.95 4.21
C GLY A 3 6.98 -35.73 4.20
N ARG A 4 8.07 -35.73 3.42
CA ARG A 4 9.07 -34.64 3.46
C ARG A 4 8.69 -33.45 2.57
N SER A 5 8.30 -33.69 1.33
CA SER A 5 7.93 -32.61 0.38
C SER A 5 6.68 -31.83 0.81
N PHE A 6 5.71 -32.48 1.46
CA PHE A 6 4.47 -31.82 1.89
C PHE A 6 4.70 -30.86 3.08
N LEU A 7 5.59 -31.23 4.01
CA LEU A 7 5.94 -30.37 5.15
C LEU A 7 6.76 -29.15 4.72
N GLU A 8 7.58 -29.30 3.68
CA GLU A 8 8.39 -28.24 3.10
C GLU A 8 7.50 -27.22 2.35
N SER A 9 6.59 -27.69 1.49
CA SER A 9 5.61 -26.82 0.82
C SER A 9 4.65 -26.11 1.77
N LEU A 10 4.23 -26.74 2.88
CA LEU A 10 3.41 -26.08 3.90
C LEU A 10 4.18 -25.00 4.66
N ARG A 11 5.47 -25.24 4.94
CA ARG A 11 6.35 -24.26 5.57
C ARG A 11 6.59 -23.07 4.64
N GLU A 12 6.86 -23.32 3.37
CA GLU A 12 6.97 -22.30 2.33
C GLU A 12 5.69 -21.47 2.21
N MET A 13 4.52 -22.13 2.19
CA MET A 13 3.22 -21.44 2.10
C MET A 13 2.90 -20.56 3.32
N LYS A 14 3.24 -21.03 4.54
CA LYS A 14 3.16 -20.23 5.77
C LYS A 14 4.06 -19.00 5.69
N THR A 15 5.33 -19.18 5.28
CA THR A 15 6.27 -18.06 5.14
C THR A 15 5.82 -17.07 4.08
N CYS A 16 5.26 -17.51 2.94
CA CYS A 16 4.71 -16.61 1.92
C CYS A 16 3.50 -15.82 2.42
N HIS A 17 2.61 -16.45 3.19
CA HIS A 17 1.43 -15.78 3.75
C HIS A 17 1.81 -14.72 4.79
N GLU A 18 2.78 -15.03 5.65
CA GLU A 18 3.32 -14.07 6.61
C GLU A 18 4.06 -12.94 5.89
N MET A 19 4.82 -13.26 4.84
CA MET A 19 5.53 -12.29 4.01
C MET A 19 4.59 -11.31 3.30
N GLY A 20 3.42 -11.78 2.85
CA GLY A 20 2.36 -10.94 2.28
C GLY A 20 1.99 -9.75 3.18
N LYS A 21 2.05 -9.92 4.50
CA LYS A 21 1.73 -8.86 5.46
C LYS A 21 2.86 -7.86 5.67
N TRP A 22 4.10 -8.26 5.39
CA TRP A 22 5.29 -7.44 5.64
C TRP A 22 5.78 -6.71 4.39
N LEU A 23 5.39 -7.17 3.19
CA LEU A 23 5.83 -6.61 1.92
C LEU A 23 5.60 -5.11 1.77
N GLN A 24 4.42 -4.60 2.16
CA GLN A 24 4.10 -3.17 2.06
C GLN A 24 4.87 -2.35 3.11
N ASN A 25 4.85 -2.76 4.37
CA ASN A 25 5.64 -2.10 5.42
C ASN A 25 7.14 -2.10 5.09
N TYR A 26 7.64 -3.15 4.43
CA TYR A 26 9.02 -3.21 3.94
C TYR A 26 9.30 -2.24 2.80
N LEU A 27 8.34 -1.99 1.90
CA LEU A 27 8.43 -0.94 0.88
C LEU A 27 8.40 0.46 1.50
N ASP A 28 7.57 0.65 2.53
CA ASP A 28 7.39 1.94 3.21
C ASP A 28 8.51 2.24 4.23
N GLY A 29 9.38 1.25 4.52
CA GLY A 29 10.46 1.38 5.51
C GLY A 29 9.99 1.29 6.97
N GLU A 30 8.76 0.85 7.22
CA GLU A 30 8.10 0.76 8.53
C GLU A 30 8.30 -0.60 9.23
N ILE A 31 9.49 -1.18 9.07
CA ILE A 31 9.84 -2.53 9.53
C ILE A 31 11.19 -2.49 10.22
N ASP A 32 11.35 -3.26 11.30
CA ASP A 32 12.63 -3.37 11.99
C ASP A 32 13.67 -4.11 11.15
N SER A 33 14.96 -3.88 11.45
CA SER A 33 16.06 -4.41 10.65
C SER A 33 16.08 -5.94 10.58
N ALA A 34 15.72 -6.63 11.67
CA ALA A 34 15.76 -8.09 11.72
C ALA A 34 14.67 -8.72 10.85
N THR A 35 13.50 -8.08 10.81
CA THR A 35 12.41 -8.50 9.93
C THR A 35 12.73 -8.12 8.47
N ALA A 36 13.36 -6.98 8.22
CA ALA A 36 13.78 -6.56 6.88
C ALA A 36 14.79 -7.54 6.25
N ASP A 37 15.72 -8.08 7.05
CA ASP A 37 16.65 -9.14 6.62
C ASP A 37 15.91 -10.41 6.19
N GLN A 38 14.93 -10.85 6.97
CA GLN A 38 14.11 -12.03 6.66
C GLN A 38 13.30 -11.86 5.37
N VAL A 39 12.75 -10.65 5.16
CA VAL A 39 12.03 -10.31 3.92
C VAL A 39 12.97 -10.41 2.73
N ARG A 40 14.16 -9.82 2.82
CA ARG A 40 15.17 -9.86 1.75
C ARG A 40 15.58 -11.29 1.41
N ASP A 41 15.89 -12.13 2.40
CA ASP A 41 16.27 -13.52 2.17
C ASP A 41 15.14 -14.33 1.50
N HIS A 42 13.89 -14.07 1.88
CA HIS A 42 12.73 -14.70 1.27
C HIS A 42 12.51 -14.24 -0.18
N LEU A 43 12.68 -12.96 -0.49
CA LEU A 43 12.53 -12.43 -1.84
C LEU A 43 13.54 -13.04 -2.83
N VAL A 44 14.74 -13.39 -2.35
CA VAL A 44 15.76 -14.06 -3.17
C VAL A 44 15.37 -15.51 -3.50
N THR A 45 14.66 -16.17 -2.60
CA THR A 45 14.37 -17.62 -2.69
C THR A 45 12.97 -17.93 -3.22
N CYS A 46 12.02 -17.00 -3.10
CA CYS A 46 10.62 -17.20 -3.47
C CYS A 46 10.21 -16.31 -4.65
N VAL A 47 10.09 -16.93 -5.83
CA VAL A 47 9.68 -16.24 -7.08
C VAL A 47 8.30 -15.59 -6.94
N LYS A 48 7.35 -16.24 -6.23
CA LYS A 48 6.00 -15.72 -6.05
C LYS A 48 6.00 -14.40 -5.29
N CYS A 49 6.66 -14.35 -4.13
CA CYS A 49 6.76 -13.13 -3.32
C CYS A 49 7.61 -12.07 -4.01
N GLY A 50 8.64 -12.46 -4.77
CA GLY A 50 9.42 -11.53 -5.61
C GLY A 50 8.56 -10.81 -6.66
N MET A 51 7.67 -11.54 -7.36
CA MET A 51 6.75 -10.94 -8.33
C MET A 51 5.71 -10.01 -7.68
N GLU A 52 5.19 -10.38 -6.52
CA GLU A 52 4.26 -9.55 -5.76
C GLU A 52 4.94 -8.26 -5.27
N PHE A 53 6.15 -8.36 -4.74
CA PHE A 53 6.97 -7.21 -4.35
C PHE A 53 7.21 -6.25 -5.52
N GLU A 54 7.63 -6.77 -6.67
CA GLU A 54 7.86 -5.96 -7.87
C GLU A 54 6.58 -5.26 -8.33
N THR A 55 5.42 -5.91 -8.19
CA THR A 55 4.12 -5.32 -8.50
C THR A 55 3.83 -4.13 -7.59
N TYR A 56 3.99 -4.29 -6.27
CA TYR A 56 3.80 -3.18 -5.33
C TYR A 56 4.81 -2.06 -5.56
N ARG A 57 6.08 -2.38 -5.81
CA ARG A 57 7.13 -1.40 -6.10
C ARG A 57 6.75 -0.52 -7.30
N ARG A 58 6.27 -1.13 -8.39
CA ARG A 58 5.80 -0.39 -9.58
C ARG A 58 4.58 0.47 -9.32
N ILE A 59 3.68 0.04 -8.45
CA ILE A 59 2.53 0.86 -8.04
C ILE A 59 3.03 2.11 -7.32
N VAL A 60 3.94 1.96 -6.36
CA VAL A 60 4.55 3.09 -5.64
C VAL A 60 5.28 4.02 -6.61
N GLU A 61 6.14 3.48 -7.47
CA GLU A 61 6.84 4.26 -8.51
C GLU A 61 5.85 5.02 -9.41
N SER A 62 4.76 4.38 -9.84
CA SER A 62 3.73 5.02 -10.69
C SER A 62 2.96 6.12 -9.95
N LEU A 63 2.88 6.07 -8.62
CA LEU A 63 2.28 7.11 -7.80
C LEU A 63 3.24 8.29 -7.61
N ASP A 64 4.54 8.03 -7.49
CA ASP A 64 5.61 9.04 -7.41
C ASP A 64 5.87 9.73 -8.76
N GLU A 65 5.73 9.00 -9.88
CA GLU A 65 5.87 9.50 -11.25
C GLU A 65 4.72 10.43 -11.67
N ARG A 66 3.58 10.41 -10.96
CA ARG A 66 2.63 11.52 -11.08
C ARG A 66 3.40 12.77 -10.73
N PRO A 67 3.33 13.85 -11.54
CA PRO A 67 4.06 15.05 -11.21
C PRO A 67 3.69 15.49 -9.80
N SER A 68 4.59 15.16 -8.88
CA SER A 68 4.88 15.93 -7.70
C SER A 68 5.54 17.20 -8.19
N THR A 69 4.87 17.94 -9.06
CA THR A 69 4.72 19.33 -8.72
C THR A 69 4.06 19.27 -7.35
N PRO A 70 4.72 19.68 -6.24
CA PRO A 70 3.95 20.56 -5.40
C PRO A 70 3.44 21.56 -6.43
N ALA A 71 2.15 21.50 -6.77
CA ALA A 71 1.54 22.73 -7.17
C ALA A 71 2.01 23.64 -6.05
N VAL A 72 2.88 24.60 -6.37
CA VAL A 72 3.17 25.69 -5.45
C VAL A 72 1.82 26.37 -5.39
N ILE A 73 0.93 25.78 -4.61
CA ILE A 73 -0.40 26.24 -4.36
C ILE A 73 -0.06 27.37 -3.43
N SER A 74 0.00 28.58 -3.97
CA SER A 74 0.01 29.78 -3.13
C SER A 74 -1.07 29.59 -2.07
N ASP A 75 -0.82 30.05 -0.85
CA ASP A 75 -1.78 29.98 0.25
C ASP A 75 -3.18 30.45 -0.22
N ASP A 76 -3.23 31.43 -1.13
CA ASP A 76 -4.45 31.93 -1.77
C ASP A 76 -5.26 30.85 -2.50
N VAL A 77 -4.58 29.98 -3.27
CA VAL A 77 -5.21 28.91 -4.04
C VAL A 77 -5.66 27.78 -3.11
N ALA A 78 -4.91 27.49 -2.05
CA ALA A 78 -5.29 26.50 -1.04
C ALA A 78 -6.54 26.97 -0.28
N VAL A 79 -6.53 28.22 0.18
CA VAL A 79 -7.65 28.86 0.89
C VAL A 79 -8.89 28.93 -0.01
N ALA A 80 -8.75 29.25 -1.30
CA ALA A 80 -9.87 29.26 -2.23
C ALA A 80 -10.51 27.87 -2.39
N ARG A 81 -9.70 26.81 -2.48
CA ARG A 81 -10.20 25.43 -2.56
C ARG A 81 -10.92 25.00 -1.29
N LEU A 82 -10.37 25.35 -0.12
CA LEU A 82 -10.98 25.04 1.18
C LEU A 82 -12.32 25.75 1.38
N ARG A 83 -12.43 27.03 0.98
CA ARG A 83 -13.71 27.78 1.03
C ARG A 83 -14.77 27.14 0.15
N ARG A 84 -14.45 26.82 -1.10
CA ARG A 84 -15.37 26.13 -2.03
C ARG A 84 -15.83 24.78 -1.49
N PHE A 85 -14.92 24.04 -0.86
CA PHE A 85 -15.26 22.77 -0.22
C PHE A 85 -16.22 22.95 0.96
N ALA A 86 -15.97 23.93 1.83
CA ALA A 86 -16.85 24.25 2.94
C ALA A 86 -18.25 24.68 2.47
N GLU A 87 -18.33 25.51 1.43
CA GLU A 87 -19.60 25.90 0.79
C GLU A 87 -20.39 24.68 0.32
N ASN A 88 -19.73 23.73 -0.36
CA ASN A 88 -20.35 22.49 -0.81
C ASN A 88 -20.85 21.59 0.34
N LEU A 89 -20.15 21.57 1.48
CA LEU A 89 -20.61 20.83 2.67
C LEU A 89 -21.85 21.48 3.29
N THR A 90 -21.92 22.81 3.30
CA THR A 90 -23.05 23.56 3.86
C THR A 90 -24.28 23.60 2.96
N MET A 91 -24.09 23.45 1.65
CA MET A 91 -25.21 23.43 0.68
C MET A 91 -25.98 22.11 0.66
N GLY A 92 -25.52 21.08 1.37
CA GLY A 92 -26.26 19.84 1.62
C GLY A 92 -26.43 18.96 0.38
N ASN A 93 -26.14 17.66 0.54
CA ASN A 93 -26.62 16.63 -0.36
C ASN A 93 -28.17 16.59 -0.27
N PRO A 94 -28.94 16.69 -1.37
CA PRO A 94 -30.40 16.76 -1.31
C PRO A 94 -31.08 15.40 -1.04
N LEU A 95 -30.52 14.55 -0.16
CA LEU A 95 -31.05 13.19 0.10
C LEU A 95 -31.45 12.91 1.56
N ASP A 96 -31.70 13.93 2.37
CA ASP A 96 -32.19 13.76 3.74
C ASP A 96 -33.59 14.40 3.95
N GLU A 97 -34.44 14.45 2.91
CA GLU A 97 -35.83 14.90 3.02
C GLU A 97 -36.78 13.84 2.45
N ASP A 98 -36.93 12.70 3.12
CA ASP A 98 -38.08 11.80 2.96
C ASP A 98 -38.21 10.84 4.17
N GLU A 99 -38.62 11.37 5.33
CA GLU A 99 -39.33 10.59 6.35
C GLU A 99 -40.53 11.41 6.83
N GLN A 100 -41.68 11.20 6.16
CA GLN A 100 -43.02 11.52 6.67
C GLN A 100 -43.63 10.29 7.33
#